data_AF-A0A543G827-F1
#
_entry.id   AF-A0A543G827-F1
#
_cell.length_a   1.000
_cell.length_b   1.000
_cell.length_c   1.000
_cell.angle_alpha   90.00
_cell.angle_beta   90.00
_cell.angle_gamma   90.00
#
_symmetry.space_group_name_H-M   'P 1'
#
loop_
_entity.id
_entity.type
_entity.pdbx_description
1 polymer ?
#
loop_
_entity_poly.entity_id
_entity_poly.type
_entity_poly.pdbx_seq_one_letter_code
_entity_poly.pdbx_strand_id
1 'polypeptide(L)'
;MLEEKYLKTYQNKMGPILYKAFKNVTLDDGIGFLEANAMDDYFSPESQEYQEERAKDERTDWRKVAAMISALDENYNSVAYCFMDVKGLRFFLPVLLSLGHFGAIEIWMEYIVEEPKTTTNEKYKEMWNGLSFEQKICFLECMEQNFLLEADFIFEYKNSICASCGKFRNKNFTKEDAKQYVYDGNAEFYQLVLKLKEITIKNEKAGSKAFSFFYSLLEKIIK
;
A
#
# COMPACT_ATOMS: atom_id res chain seq x y z
N MET A 1 6.24 12.42 -17.62
CA MET A 1 7.40 13.17 -17.08
C MET A 1 7.32 13.45 -15.58
N LEU A 2 6.29 14.12 -15.04
CA LEU A 2 6.25 14.46 -13.60
C LEU A 2 5.73 13.32 -12.71
N GLU A 3 4.65 12.65 -13.10
CA GLU A 3 4.18 11.42 -12.43
C GLU A 3 5.25 10.32 -12.47
N GLU A 4 5.95 10.20 -13.60
CA GLU A 4 7.09 9.30 -13.76
C GLU A 4 8.27 9.67 -12.84
N LYS A 5 8.60 10.97 -12.71
CA LYS A 5 9.61 11.46 -11.76
C LYS A 5 9.20 11.16 -10.32
N TYR A 6 7.93 11.37 -9.99
CA TYR A 6 7.35 11.04 -8.68
C TYR A 6 7.51 9.55 -8.38
N LEU A 7 7.01 8.69 -9.27
CA LEU A 7 7.01 7.23 -9.07
C LEU A 7 8.43 6.70 -8.96
N LYS A 8 9.35 7.18 -9.80
CA LYS A 8 10.77 6.80 -9.72
C LYS A 8 11.41 7.24 -8.41
N THR A 9 11.08 8.45 -7.92
CA THR A 9 11.57 8.93 -6.62
C THR A 9 11.05 8.08 -5.48
N TYR A 10 9.76 7.75 -5.51
CA TYR A 10 9.13 6.86 -4.54
C TYR A 10 9.78 5.46 -4.56
N GLN A 11 9.90 4.83 -5.73
CA GLN A 11 10.48 3.50 -5.89
C GLN A 11 11.93 3.44 -5.43
N ASN A 12 12.73 4.47 -5.70
CA ASN A 12 14.11 4.55 -5.22
C ASN A 12 14.21 4.59 -3.68
N LYS A 13 13.26 5.28 -3.02
CA LYS A 13 13.23 5.39 -1.56
C LYS A 13 12.67 4.14 -0.91
N MET A 14 11.51 3.68 -1.37
CA MET A 14 10.73 2.64 -0.71
C MET A 14 11.06 1.24 -1.19
N GLY A 15 11.55 1.07 -2.42
CA GLY A 15 11.84 -0.24 -3.02
C GLY A 15 12.73 -1.15 -2.15
N PRO A 16 13.87 -0.67 -1.63
CA PRO A 16 14.72 -1.48 -0.74
C PRO A 16 14.03 -1.88 0.57
N ILE A 17 13.22 -0.98 1.15
CA ILE A 17 12.50 -1.19 2.41
C ILE A 17 11.39 -2.23 2.19
N LEU A 18 10.60 -2.05 1.12
CA LEU A 18 9.57 -2.98 0.68
C LEU A 18 10.14 -4.37 0.41
N TYR A 19 11.23 -4.45 -0.35
CA TYR A 19 11.89 -5.72 -0.63
C TYR A 19 12.31 -6.42 0.67
N LYS A 20 12.95 -5.70 1.60
CA LYS A 20 13.38 -6.29 2.88
C LYS A 20 12.20 -6.87 3.68
N ALA A 21 11.07 -6.17 3.74
CA ALA A 21 9.90 -6.57 4.52
C ALA A 21 9.05 -7.68 3.87
N PHE A 22 9.02 -7.76 2.53
CA PHE A 22 8.09 -8.62 1.79
C PHE A 22 8.75 -9.67 0.89
N LYS A 23 10.08 -9.76 0.79
CA LYS A 23 10.78 -10.70 -0.12
C LYS A 23 10.40 -12.18 0.02
N ASN A 24 9.91 -12.60 1.18
CA ASN A 24 9.57 -13.99 1.47
C ASN A 24 8.06 -14.24 1.48
N VAL A 25 7.23 -13.26 1.09
CA VAL A 25 5.78 -13.46 0.99
C VAL A 25 5.48 -14.21 -0.29
N THR A 26 4.81 -15.34 -0.15
CA THR A 26 4.32 -16.20 -1.23
C THR A 26 2.80 -16.19 -1.25
N LEU A 27 2.20 -16.52 -2.39
CA LEU A 27 0.77 -16.67 -2.57
C LEU A 27 0.26 -17.99 -1.98
N ASP A 28 1.11 -19.01 -1.93
CA ASP A 28 0.79 -20.39 -1.55
C ASP A 28 -0.40 -20.94 -2.35
N ASP A 29 -1.46 -21.36 -1.69
CA ASP A 29 -2.75 -21.82 -2.25
C ASP A 29 -3.79 -20.70 -2.39
N GLY A 30 -3.43 -19.45 -2.07
CA GLY A 30 -4.33 -18.29 -2.17
C GLY A 30 -4.71 -17.92 -3.60
N ILE A 31 -5.68 -17.01 -3.72
CA ILE A 31 -6.20 -16.54 -5.01
C ILE A 31 -5.27 -15.46 -5.56
N GLY A 32 -4.59 -15.75 -6.68
CA GLY A 32 -3.68 -14.83 -7.35
C GLY A 32 -4.39 -13.76 -8.18
N PHE A 33 -3.61 -12.97 -8.93
CA PHE A 33 -4.14 -11.86 -9.71
C PHE A 33 -4.96 -12.35 -10.91
N LEU A 34 -4.45 -13.37 -11.61
CA LEU A 34 -5.13 -13.91 -12.79
C LEU A 34 -6.36 -14.72 -12.39
N GLU A 35 -6.28 -15.51 -11.32
CA GLU A 35 -7.46 -16.17 -10.71
C GLU A 35 -8.55 -15.16 -10.36
N ALA A 36 -8.17 -14.09 -9.67
CA ALA A 36 -9.11 -13.05 -9.25
C ALA A 36 -9.74 -12.32 -10.45
N ASN A 37 -8.98 -12.07 -11.52
CA ASN A 37 -9.51 -11.48 -12.75
C ASN A 37 -10.49 -12.43 -13.44
N ALA A 38 -10.21 -13.74 -13.49
CA ALA A 38 -11.15 -14.72 -14.03
C ALA A 38 -12.47 -14.76 -13.25
N MET A 39 -12.42 -14.60 -11.92
CA MET A 39 -13.62 -14.52 -11.10
C MET A 39 -14.44 -13.25 -11.38
N ASP A 40 -13.78 -12.13 -11.66
CA ASP A 40 -14.44 -10.88 -12.09
C ASP A 40 -15.16 -11.07 -13.44
N ASP A 41 -14.58 -11.88 -14.34
CA ASP A 41 -15.20 -12.32 -15.60
C ASP A 41 -16.27 -13.43 -15.41
N TYR A 42 -16.71 -13.68 -14.17
CA TYR A 42 -17.74 -14.65 -13.78
C TYR A 42 -17.38 -16.14 -14.00
N PHE A 43 -16.10 -16.46 -14.16
CA PHE A 43 -15.66 -17.85 -14.22
C PHE A 43 -15.69 -18.49 -12.82
N SER A 44 -16.32 -19.67 -12.71
CA SER A 44 -16.36 -20.40 -11.44
C SER A 44 -15.03 -21.11 -11.17
N PRO A 45 -14.67 -21.39 -9.90
CA PRO A 45 -13.45 -22.13 -9.57
C PRO A 45 -13.32 -23.49 -10.27
N GLU A 46 -14.42 -24.12 -10.66
CA GLU A 46 -14.44 -25.41 -11.35
C GLU A 46 -14.32 -25.30 -12.89
N SER A 47 -14.43 -24.09 -13.44
CA SER A 47 -14.34 -23.87 -14.89
C SER A 47 -12.92 -24.10 -15.42
N GLN A 48 -12.83 -24.47 -16.70
CA GLN A 48 -11.53 -24.65 -17.35
C GLN A 48 -10.76 -23.33 -17.41
N GLU A 49 -11.45 -22.23 -17.70
CA GLU A 49 -10.90 -20.88 -17.81
C GLU A 49 -10.27 -20.41 -16.49
N TYR A 50 -10.96 -20.60 -15.37
CA TYR A 50 -10.39 -20.31 -14.05
C TYR A 50 -9.13 -21.14 -13.77
N GLN A 51 -9.17 -22.45 -14.06
CA GLN A 51 -8.03 -23.34 -13.82
C GLN A 51 -6.82 -23.00 -14.70
N GLU A 52 -7.05 -22.53 -15.93
CA GLU A 52 -6.00 -22.04 -16.81
C GLU A 52 -5.35 -20.76 -16.28
N GLU A 53 -6.13 -19.78 -15.81
CA GLU A 53 -5.59 -18.56 -15.20
C GLU A 53 -4.85 -18.86 -13.90
N ARG A 54 -5.41 -19.75 -13.07
CA ARG A 54 -4.76 -20.27 -11.86
C ARG A 54 -3.39 -20.88 -12.13
N ALA A 55 -3.24 -21.61 -13.22
CA ALA A 55 -1.98 -22.24 -13.59
C ALA A 55 -0.92 -21.22 -14.05
N LYS A 56 -1.35 -20.04 -14.52
CA LYS A 56 -0.47 -18.94 -14.98
C LYS A 56 -0.04 -18.01 -13.84
N ASP A 57 -0.76 -17.99 -12.73
CA ASP A 57 -0.48 -17.07 -11.62
C ASP A 57 0.94 -17.28 -11.05
N GLU A 58 1.68 -16.19 -10.87
CA GLU A 58 2.95 -16.21 -10.17
C GLU A 58 2.71 -16.31 -8.67
N ARG A 59 3.23 -17.37 -8.05
CA ARG A 59 2.89 -17.72 -6.67
C ARG A 59 4.00 -17.48 -5.66
N THR A 60 5.21 -17.17 -6.12
CA THR A 60 6.43 -17.17 -5.29
C THR A 60 7.11 -15.81 -5.21
N ASP A 61 6.96 -14.98 -6.24
CA ASP A 61 7.64 -13.69 -6.33
C ASP A 61 6.70 -12.57 -6.78
N TRP A 62 6.14 -11.84 -5.82
CA TRP A 62 5.24 -10.72 -6.06
C TRP A 62 5.83 -9.64 -6.98
N ARG A 63 7.16 -9.52 -7.06
CA ARG A 63 7.82 -8.52 -7.93
C ARG A 63 7.57 -8.79 -9.40
N LYS A 64 7.41 -10.06 -9.79
CA LYS A 64 7.07 -10.41 -11.17
C LYS A 64 5.62 -10.07 -11.49
N VAL A 65 4.72 -10.19 -10.51
CA VAL A 65 3.34 -9.68 -10.65
C VAL A 65 3.35 -8.16 -10.82
N ALA A 66 4.17 -7.43 -10.05
CA ALA A 66 4.32 -5.99 -10.22
C ALA A 66 4.86 -5.60 -11.60
N ALA A 67 5.85 -6.34 -12.12
CA ALA A 67 6.39 -6.14 -13.46
C ALA A 67 5.35 -6.45 -14.55
N MET A 68 4.56 -7.52 -14.38
CA MET A 68 3.46 -7.88 -15.27
C MET A 68 2.41 -6.78 -15.30
N ILE A 69 1.93 -6.29 -14.16
CA ILE A 69 0.94 -5.23 -14.07
C ILE A 69 1.45 -3.93 -14.69
N SER A 70 2.71 -3.58 -14.42
CA SER A 70 3.34 -2.41 -15.06
C SER A 70 3.37 -2.50 -16.59
N ALA A 71 3.41 -3.72 -17.14
CA ALA A 71 3.39 -3.95 -18.59
C ALA A 71 1.96 -3.97 -19.19
N LEU A 72 0.93 -4.15 -18.36
CA LEU A 72 -0.48 -4.13 -18.80
C LEU A 72 -1.03 -2.71 -19.00
N ASP A 73 -0.41 -1.72 -18.35
CA ASP A 73 -0.78 -0.30 -18.44
C ASP A 73 -2.31 -0.09 -18.25
N GLU A 74 -3.01 0.50 -19.23
CA GLU A 74 -4.45 0.76 -19.19
C GLU A 74 -5.33 -0.51 -19.10
N ASN A 75 -4.78 -1.70 -19.39
CA ASN A 75 -5.51 -2.98 -19.29
C ASN A 75 -5.42 -3.60 -17.88
N TYR A 76 -4.84 -2.90 -16.91
CA TYR A 76 -4.85 -3.32 -15.53
C TYR A 76 -6.26 -3.27 -14.94
N ASN A 77 -6.81 -4.44 -14.58
CA ASN A 77 -8.05 -4.51 -13.80
C ASN A 77 -7.78 -4.05 -12.36
N SER A 78 -8.12 -2.79 -12.07
CA SER A 78 -7.88 -2.19 -10.77
C SER A 78 -8.73 -2.76 -9.64
N VAL A 79 -9.76 -3.56 -9.91
CA VAL A 79 -10.68 -4.10 -8.90
C VAL A 79 -10.51 -5.59 -8.62
N ALA A 80 -9.60 -6.28 -9.33
CA ALA A 80 -9.37 -7.71 -9.15
C ALA A 80 -9.09 -8.11 -7.69
N TYR A 81 -8.48 -7.23 -6.88
CA TYR A 81 -8.25 -7.48 -5.45
C TYR A 81 -9.53 -7.80 -4.65
N CYS A 82 -10.70 -7.39 -5.13
CA CYS A 82 -11.99 -7.70 -4.51
C CYS A 82 -12.29 -9.21 -4.47
N PHE A 83 -11.68 -10.01 -5.35
CA PHE A 83 -11.88 -11.46 -5.41
C PHE A 83 -10.76 -12.25 -4.72
N MET A 84 -9.66 -11.60 -4.37
CA MET A 84 -8.55 -12.24 -3.65
C MET A 84 -8.97 -12.63 -2.22
N ASP A 85 -8.49 -13.78 -1.76
CA ASP A 85 -8.58 -14.20 -0.37
C ASP A 85 -7.50 -13.51 0.50
N VAL A 86 -7.42 -13.86 1.77
CA VAL A 86 -6.47 -13.26 2.73
C VAL A 86 -5.01 -13.45 2.28
N LYS A 87 -4.69 -14.64 1.75
CA LYS A 87 -3.35 -14.96 1.25
C LYS A 87 -3.02 -14.17 -0.02
N GLY A 88 -3.97 -14.11 -0.95
CA GLY A 88 -3.92 -13.29 -2.16
C GLY A 88 -3.66 -11.81 -1.83
N LEU A 89 -4.46 -11.23 -0.94
CA LEU A 89 -4.28 -9.83 -0.51
C LEU A 89 -2.91 -9.59 0.15
N ARG A 90 -2.43 -10.53 0.97
CA ARG A 90 -1.11 -10.41 1.60
C ARG A 90 0.03 -10.45 0.58
N PHE A 91 -0.08 -11.32 -0.44
CA PHE A 91 0.89 -11.42 -1.53
C PHE A 91 0.82 -10.22 -2.48
N PHE A 92 -0.38 -9.66 -2.67
CA PHE A 92 -0.62 -8.53 -3.57
C PHE A 92 -0.33 -7.16 -2.95
N LEU A 93 -0.38 -7.02 -1.62
CA LEU A 93 -0.05 -5.77 -0.93
C LEU A 93 1.30 -5.16 -1.36
N PRO A 94 2.45 -5.88 -1.36
CA PRO A 94 3.71 -5.31 -1.82
C PRO A 94 3.71 -4.94 -3.30
N VAL A 95 2.84 -5.55 -4.13
CA VAL A 95 2.64 -5.16 -5.53
C VAL A 95 2.09 -3.74 -5.59
N LEU A 96 0.94 -3.49 -4.97
CA LEU A 96 0.32 -2.16 -4.93
C LEU A 96 1.26 -1.10 -4.35
N LEU A 97 1.93 -1.42 -3.24
CA LEU A 97 2.89 -0.51 -2.62
C LEU A 97 4.06 -0.19 -3.53
N SER A 98 4.58 -1.15 -4.30
CA SER A 98 5.73 -0.94 -5.21
C SER A 98 5.38 -0.09 -6.44
N LEU A 99 4.11 -0.14 -6.86
CA LEU A 99 3.58 0.61 -7.99
C LEU A 99 3.02 1.98 -7.58
N GLY A 100 2.96 2.28 -6.28
CA GLY A 100 2.38 3.53 -5.78
C GLY A 100 0.85 3.60 -5.95
N HIS A 101 0.18 2.46 -6.03
CA HIS A 101 -1.28 2.38 -6.20
C HIS A 101 -2.00 2.49 -4.85
N PHE A 102 -2.04 3.71 -4.29
CA PHE A 102 -2.57 3.97 -2.95
C PHE A 102 -4.10 4.05 -2.86
N GLY A 103 -4.82 4.34 -3.95
CA GLY A 103 -6.29 4.44 -3.92
C GLY A 103 -6.99 3.13 -3.53
N ALA A 104 -6.48 1.98 -4.01
CA ALA A 104 -6.98 0.68 -3.57
C ALA A 104 -6.71 0.40 -2.08
N ILE A 105 -5.57 0.89 -1.59
CA ILE A 105 -5.13 0.70 -0.20
C ILE A 105 -5.97 1.53 0.78
N GLU A 106 -6.38 2.74 0.38
CA GLU A 106 -7.27 3.59 1.18
C GLU A 106 -8.56 2.85 1.55
N ILE A 107 -9.21 2.21 0.56
CA ILE A 107 -10.41 1.39 0.76
C ILE A 107 -10.14 0.24 1.74
N TRP A 108 -8.99 -0.43 1.63
CA TRP A 108 -8.65 -1.52 2.55
C TRP A 108 -8.48 -1.01 3.99
N MET A 109 -7.87 0.17 4.13
CA MET A 109 -7.64 0.80 5.44
C MET A 109 -8.94 1.18 6.13
N GLU A 110 -9.93 1.68 5.41
CA GLU A 110 -11.27 1.90 5.95
C GLU A 110 -11.80 0.62 6.61
N TYR A 111 -11.74 -0.52 5.90
CA TYR A 111 -12.19 -1.81 6.44
C TYR A 111 -11.36 -2.36 7.60
N ILE A 112 -10.07 -2.01 7.67
CA ILE A 112 -9.20 -2.41 8.79
C ILE A 112 -9.50 -1.59 10.04
N VAL A 113 -9.75 -0.29 9.87
CA VAL A 113 -9.85 0.71 10.93
C VAL A 113 -11.28 0.85 11.48
N GLU A 114 -12.28 0.71 10.62
CA GLU A 114 -13.70 0.74 11.00
C GLU A 114 -14.18 -0.64 11.48
N GLU A 115 -15.19 -0.66 12.36
CA GLU A 115 -15.87 -1.92 12.65
C GLU A 115 -16.68 -2.34 11.43
N PRO A 116 -16.55 -3.59 10.95
CA PRO A 116 -17.22 -4.02 9.73
C PRO A 116 -18.74 -3.88 9.91
N LYS A 117 -19.38 -3.06 9.06
CA LYS A 117 -20.84 -3.01 8.96
C LYS A 117 -21.42 -4.27 8.31
N THR A 118 -20.59 -5.03 7.57
CA THR A 118 -20.95 -6.29 6.90
C THR A 118 -19.79 -7.30 6.93
N THR A 119 -20.12 -8.60 6.89
CA THR A 119 -19.17 -9.73 6.96
C THR A 119 -18.26 -9.87 5.73
N THR A 120 -18.62 -9.27 4.59
CA THR A 120 -17.93 -9.42 3.30
C THR A 120 -16.51 -8.86 3.24
N ASN A 121 -16.10 -8.04 4.22
CA ASN A 121 -14.81 -7.32 4.19
C ASN A 121 -13.84 -7.69 5.32
N GLU A 122 -14.13 -8.75 6.10
CA GLU A 122 -13.26 -9.21 7.20
C GLU A 122 -11.85 -9.60 6.73
N LYS A 123 -11.72 -10.04 5.47
CA LYS A 123 -10.44 -10.45 4.87
C LYS A 123 -9.36 -9.37 4.90
N TYR A 124 -9.71 -8.09 4.82
CA TYR A 124 -8.71 -7.00 4.89
C TYR A 124 -8.13 -6.87 6.30
N LYS A 125 -8.99 -7.01 7.32
CA LYS A 125 -8.59 -7.01 8.72
C LYS A 125 -7.79 -8.26 9.07
N GLU A 126 -8.19 -9.43 8.56
CA GLU A 126 -7.44 -10.67 8.74
C GLU A 126 -6.07 -10.60 8.06
N MET A 127 -6.00 -10.11 6.82
CA MET A 127 -4.74 -9.86 6.11
C MET A 127 -3.85 -8.93 6.93
N TRP A 128 -4.39 -7.80 7.39
CA TRP A 128 -3.65 -6.86 8.22
C TRP A 128 -3.12 -7.53 9.50
N ASN A 129 -3.96 -8.28 10.20
CA ASN A 129 -3.55 -8.98 11.42
C ASN A 129 -2.44 -9.99 11.17
N GLY A 130 -2.46 -10.68 10.03
CA GLY A 130 -1.45 -11.64 9.59
C GLY A 130 -0.12 -11.04 9.15
N LEU A 131 -0.02 -9.71 8.96
CA LEU A 131 1.26 -9.04 8.71
C LEU A 131 2.13 -9.02 9.98
N SER A 132 3.43 -9.28 9.80
CA SER A 132 4.45 -9.05 10.83
C SER A 132 4.52 -7.57 11.22
N PHE A 133 5.12 -7.28 12.38
CA PHE A 133 5.33 -5.90 12.80
C PHE A 133 6.16 -5.12 11.77
N GLU A 134 7.23 -5.73 11.25
CA GLU A 134 8.08 -5.14 10.21
C GLU A 134 7.30 -4.81 8.93
N GLN A 135 6.38 -5.70 8.51
CA GLN A 135 5.52 -5.47 7.36
C GLN A 135 4.53 -4.32 7.58
N LYS A 136 3.94 -4.23 8.79
CA LYS A 136 3.04 -3.13 9.16
C LYS A 136 3.77 -1.79 9.21
N ILE A 137 4.98 -1.76 9.77
CA ILE A 137 5.81 -0.55 9.79
C ILE A 137 6.20 -0.14 8.36
N CYS A 138 6.66 -1.08 7.54
CA CYS A 138 6.97 -0.81 6.14
C CYS A 138 5.76 -0.23 5.38
N PHE A 139 4.57 -0.77 5.59
CA PHE A 139 3.33 -0.25 5.02
C PHE A 139 3.08 1.21 5.42
N LEU A 140 3.15 1.51 6.72
CA LEU A 140 2.92 2.86 7.25
C LEU A 140 3.95 3.87 6.75
N GLU A 141 5.22 3.46 6.62
CA GLU A 141 6.27 4.29 6.02
C GLU A 141 6.00 4.58 4.54
N CYS A 142 5.46 3.62 3.79
CA CYS A 142 5.06 3.85 2.39
C CYS A 142 3.92 4.87 2.30
N MET A 143 2.91 4.78 3.19
CA MET A 143 1.82 5.76 3.25
C MET A 143 2.35 7.16 3.58
N GLU A 144 3.21 7.28 4.60
CA GLU A 144 3.80 8.55 4.99
C GLU A 144 4.64 9.15 3.84
N GLN A 145 5.41 8.33 3.13
CA GLN A 145 6.21 8.78 2.00
C GLN A 145 5.37 9.24 0.81
N ASN A 146 4.18 8.64 0.58
CA ASN A 146 3.23 9.09 -0.44
C ASN A 146 2.85 10.56 -0.23
N PHE A 147 2.36 10.91 0.97
CA PHE A 147 1.95 12.28 1.27
C PHE A 147 3.12 13.27 1.21
N LEU A 148 4.31 12.86 1.68
CA LEU A 148 5.49 13.73 1.64
C LEU A 148 5.93 14.04 0.20
N LEU A 149 5.87 13.07 -0.70
CA LEU A 149 6.23 13.30 -2.11
C LEU A 149 5.17 14.14 -2.84
N GLU A 150 3.89 13.96 -2.51
CA GLU A 150 2.83 14.82 -3.04
C GLU A 150 3.03 16.28 -2.59
N ALA A 151 3.42 16.49 -1.33
CA ALA A 151 3.74 17.81 -0.80
C ALA A 151 4.95 18.45 -1.48
N ASP A 152 6.03 17.67 -1.67
CA ASP A 152 7.21 18.12 -2.42
C ASP A 152 6.83 18.48 -3.87
N PHE A 153 5.95 17.70 -4.50
CA PHE A 153 5.46 17.98 -5.84
C PHE A 153 4.67 19.29 -5.91
N ILE A 154 3.71 19.50 -5.00
CA ILE A 154 2.94 20.76 -4.90
C ILE A 154 3.88 21.95 -4.67
N PHE A 155 4.91 21.79 -3.83
CA PHE A 155 5.90 22.83 -3.59
C PHE A 155 6.76 23.14 -4.81
N GLU A 156 7.21 22.12 -5.57
CA GLU A 156 7.94 22.34 -6.83
C GLU A 156 7.05 23.06 -7.87
N TYR A 157 5.76 22.74 -7.91
CA TYR A 157 4.83 23.26 -8.91
C TYR A 157 4.29 24.67 -8.60
N LYS A 158 4.51 25.19 -7.40
CA LYS A 158 3.97 26.49 -6.93
C LYS A 158 4.49 27.73 -7.66
N ASN A 159 5.49 27.57 -8.53
CA ASN A 159 6.08 28.62 -9.37
C ASN A 159 6.02 28.24 -10.87
N SER A 160 5.19 27.25 -11.21
CA SER A 160 5.05 26.79 -12.60
C SER A 160 4.00 27.58 -13.37
N ILE A 161 4.15 27.57 -14.68
CA ILE A 161 3.15 28.08 -15.62
C ILE A 161 2.19 26.93 -15.96
N CYS A 162 0.89 27.15 -15.81
CA CYS A 162 -0.11 26.16 -16.19
C CYS A 162 -0.05 25.89 -17.71
N ALA A 163 0.29 24.67 -18.11
CA ALA A 163 0.43 24.30 -19.53
C ALA A 163 -0.86 24.51 -20.36
N SER A 164 -2.03 24.42 -19.72
CA SER A 164 -3.32 24.59 -20.40
C SER A 164 -3.72 26.05 -20.60
N CYS A 165 -3.39 26.96 -19.67
CA CYS A 165 -3.90 28.33 -19.71
C CYS A 165 -2.83 29.43 -19.65
N GLY A 166 -1.55 29.06 -19.60
CA GLY A 166 -0.42 30.02 -19.57
C GLY A 166 -0.32 30.87 -18.31
N LYS A 167 -1.22 30.70 -17.33
CA LYS A 167 -1.21 31.48 -16.09
C LYS A 167 -0.13 30.94 -15.15
N PHE A 168 0.66 31.87 -14.62
CA PHE A 168 1.59 31.59 -13.54
C PHE A 168 0.81 31.25 -12.28
N ARG A 169 0.99 30.03 -11.75
CA ARG A 169 0.48 29.70 -10.41
C ARG A 169 1.47 30.36 -9.46
N ASN A 170 1.18 31.55 -8.93
CA ASN A 170 1.97 32.13 -7.83
C ASN A 170 1.21 31.87 -6.54
N LYS A 171 1.57 30.80 -5.83
CA LYS A 171 1.11 30.59 -4.46
C LYS A 171 2.31 30.79 -3.53
N ASN A 172 2.28 31.82 -2.70
CA ASN A 172 3.28 32.07 -1.67
C ASN A 172 3.11 31.06 -0.52
N PHE A 173 3.58 29.83 -0.73
CA PHE A 173 3.55 28.76 0.28
C PHE A 173 4.95 28.19 0.52
N THR A 174 5.30 27.97 1.78
CA THR A 174 6.49 27.24 2.26
C THR A 174 6.37 25.74 1.99
N LYS A 175 7.40 24.95 2.31
CA LYS A 175 7.30 23.47 2.20
C LYS A 175 6.29 22.94 3.22
N GLU A 176 6.29 23.54 4.40
CA GLU A 176 5.36 23.25 5.48
C GLU A 176 3.92 23.55 5.08
N ASP A 177 3.68 24.67 4.39
CA ASP A 177 2.35 25.01 3.86
C ASP A 177 1.89 23.99 2.80
N ALA A 178 2.78 23.53 1.92
CA ALA A 178 2.46 22.50 0.94
C ALA A 178 2.13 21.15 1.59
N LYS A 179 2.87 20.78 2.65
CA LYS A 179 2.60 19.60 3.45
C LYS A 179 1.24 19.68 4.15
N GLN A 180 0.94 20.82 4.78
CA GLN A 180 -0.34 21.04 5.43
C GLN A 180 -1.48 20.99 4.40
N TYR A 181 -1.29 21.58 3.22
CA TYR A 181 -2.27 21.54 2.14
C TYR A 181 -2.59 20.11 1.67
N VAL A 182 -1.59 19.24 1.55
CA VAL A 182 -1.80 17.81 1.21
C VAL A 182 -2.55 17.09 2.33
N TYR A 183 -2.17 17.33 3.58
CA TYR A 183 -2.84 16.71 4.72
C TYR A 183 -4.29 17.16 4.86
N ASP A 184 -4.58 18.43 4.63
CA ASP A 184 -5.95 18.95 4.67
C ASP A 184 -6.78 18.42 3.49
N GLY A 185 -6.18 18.35 2.29
CA GLY A 185 -6.83 17.83 1.10
C GLY A 185 -7.13 16.33 1.15
N ASN A 186 -6.34 15.58 1.93
CA ASN A 186 -6.48 14.13 2.12
C ASN A 186 -6.75 13.77 3.59
N ALA A 187 -7.49 14.63 4.31
CA ALA A 187 -7.61 14.53 5.76
C ALA A 187 -8.16 13.19 6.22
N GLU A 188 -9.19 12.67 5.55
CA GLU A 188 -9.81 11.38 5.89
C GLU A 188 -8.80 10.23 5.76
N PHE A 189 -8.12 10.14 4.62
CA PHE A 189 -7.08 9.14 4.39
C PHE A 189 -5.93 9.25 5.40
N TYR A 190 -5.48 10.48 5.68
CA TYR A 190 -4.42 10.72 6.67
C TYR A 190 -4.83 10.30 8.08
N GLN A 191 -6.09 10.53 8.49
CA GLN A 191 -6.61 10.06 9.77
C GLN A 191 -6.63 8.53 9.87
N LEU A 192 -6.97 7.82 8.78
CA LEU A 192 -6.87 6.36 8.75
C LEU A 192 -5.43 5.90 9.01
N VAL A 193 -4.43 6.55 8.40
CA VAL A 193 -3.01 6.21 8.60
C VAL A 193 -2.57 6.44 10.04
N LEU A 194 -2.96 7.57 10.64
CA LEU A 194 -2.66 7.86 12.05
C LEU A 194 -3.28 6.84 12.99
N LYS A 195 -4.56 6.51 12.80
CA LYS A 195 -5.27 5.54 13.63
C LYS A 195 -4.66 4.14 13.49
N LEU A 196 -4.28 3.74 12.29
CA LEU A 196 -3.63 2.45 12.05
C LEU A 196 -2.23 2.39 12.68
N LYS A 197 -1.47 3.49 12.64
CA LYS A 197 -0.19 3.63 13.34
C LYS A 197 -0.33 3.50 14.85
N GLU A 198 -1.34 4.14 15.44
CA GLU A 198 -1.64 4.02 16.87
C GLU A 198 -1.97 2.57 17.27
N ILE A 199 -2.88 1.90 16.53
CA ILE A 199 -3.26 0.51 16.76
C ILE A 199 -2.03 -0.41 16.69
N THR A 200 -1.18 -0.21 15.69
CA THR A 200 0.04 -1.01 15.48
C THR A 200 1.00 -0.90 16.66
N ILE A 201 1.31 0.33 17.08
CA ILE A 201 2.24 0.58 18.19
C ILE A 201 1.66 0.07 19.51
N LYS A 202 0.36 0.23 19.74
CA LYS A 202 -0.32 -0.27 20.94
C LYS A 202 -0.26 -1.80 21.02
N ASN A 203 -0.54 -2.50 19.93
CA ASN A 203 -0.50 -3.96 19.87
C ASN A 203 0.93 -4.49 20.06
N GLU A 204 1.94 -3.84 19.48
CA GLU A 204 3.34 -4.20 19.70
C GLU A 204 3.75 -4.02 21.16
N LYS A 205 3.36 -2.92 21.81
CA LYS A 205 3.61 -2.70 23.25
C LYS A 205 2.89 -3.71 24.15
N ALA A 206 1.71 -4.18 23.75
CA ALA A 206 0.97 -5.21 24.47
C ALA A 206 1.64 -6.59 24.32
N GLY A 207 2.11 -6.92 23.12
CA GLY A 207 2.92 -8.13 22.86
C GLY A 207 4.28 -8.08 23.55
N SER A 208 4.93 -6.92 23.60
CA SER A 208 6.23 -6.74 24.24
C SER A 208 6.18 -6.61 25.77
N LYS A 209 5.01 -6.41 26.39
CA LYS A 209 4.85 -6.63 27.84
C LYS A 209 5.02 -8.11 28.24
N ALA A 210 4.78 -9.06 27.33
CA ALA A 210 5.20 -10.45 27.49
C ALA A 210 6.72 -10.65 27.28
N PHE A 211 7.40 -9.62 26.76
CA PHE A 211 8.83 -9.57 26.42
C PHE A 211 9.60 -8.51 27.23
N SER A 212 9.01 -8.02 28.33
CA SER A 212 9.45 -6.83 29.09
C SER A 212 10.82 -6.95 29.76
N PHE A 213 11.53 -8.07 29.57
CA PHE A 213 12.89 -8.26 30.06
C PHE A 213 13.96 -7.68 29.11
N PHE A 214 13.67 -7.51 27.81
CA PHE A 214 14.71 -7.23 26.80
C PHE A 214 14.98 -5.74 26.55
N TYR A 215 13.99 -4.85 26.75
CA TYR A 215 14.12 -3.43 26.39
C TYR A 215 14.95 -2.58 27.37
N SER A 216 15.26 -3.08 28.57
CA SER A 216 16.13 -2.38 29.53
C SER A 216 17.58 -2.23 29.05
N LEU A 217 17.97 -2.95 27.99
CA LEU A 217 19.33 -2.97 27.46
C LEU A 217 19.59 -1.89 26.40
N LEU A 218 18.57 -1.44 25.65
CA LEU A 218 18.74 -0.44 24.58
C LEU A 218 18.85 1.00 25.10
N GLU A 219 18.23 1.33 26.23
CA GLU A 219 18.37 2.67 26.84
C GLU A 219 19.76 2.94 27.44
N LYS A 220 20.60 1.91 27.63
CA LYS A 220 21.97 2.06 28.16
C LYS A 220 23.03 2.33 27.08
N ILE A 221 22.70 2.20 25.79
CA ILE A 221 23.66 2.35 24.69
C ILE A 221 23.59 3.75 24.04
N ILE A 222 22.61 4.58 24.42
CA ILE A 222 22.47 5.97 23.93
C ILE A 222 22.65 6.98 25.10
N LYS A 223 23.71 6.80 25.89
CA LYS A 223 24.27 7.83 26.76
C LYS A 223 25.75 7.99 26.48
#